data_AF-A0A3D0DMW9-F1
#
_entry.id   AF-A0A3D0DMW9-F1
#
_cell.length_a   1.000
_cell.length_b   1.000
_cell.length_c   1.000
_cell.angle_alpha   90.00
_cell.angle_beta   90.00
_cell.angle_gamma   90.00
#
_symmetry.space_group_name_H-M   'P 1'
#
loop_
_entity.id
_entity.type
_entity.pdbx_description
1 polymer ?
#
loop_
_entity_poly.entity_id
_entity_poly.type
_entity_poly.pdbx_seq_one_letter_code
_entity_poly.pdbx_strand_id
1 'polypeptide(L)'
;MKKMLITIIVIVFIIGIVLALITMISARKSDEVDNDEGNLVEYVTVNMTTESTEEKTEEVIFSPAEDTFQRVDTNNTTTTDEATDNSGASSDSSSPDKYTVNQNTEDTKAPVFLINSKNVNVNKGTPFDVHSYIGYADDVDRDVELIMDGSVNTAETGTYHVTITLKDDAGHTTSSDMTVNVNEGSAPPPEDDGPSTRPGTESFESFDSEYRKAGTQLGLDVSRWQGSIDFNKVKAEGCDFVILRIGGYDDNEFYTDRCYQEYLQGAKAAGLKVGVYWHAEDSTPEEARASVKYMLDVLDGEKLDFPIAYDWEDFLGFEDYKMNLQDINDCFEVFADEVEAAGYEACLYSSLNFLETVWTNTRNHKVWLAHYTSQTDYTGSYYMWQHTSSGKIDGVNCAVDFNVLYE
;
A
#
# COMPACT_ATOMS: atom_id res chain seq x y z
N MET A 1 -26.63 71.88 -16.65
CA MET A 1 -26.63 70.59 -17.38
C MET A 1 -25.23 69.99 -17.54
N LYS A 2 -24.24 70.66 -18.16
CA LYS A 2 -22.87 70.09 -18.35
C LYS A 2 -22.12 69.69 -17.07
N LYS A 3 -22.17 70.49 -15.99
CA LYS A 3 -21.50 70.15 -14.71
C LYS A 3 -22.12 68.93 -14.01
N MET A 4 -23.44 68.75 -14.13
CA MET A 4 -24.16 67.62 -13.54
C MET A 4 -23.85 66.31 -14.28
N LEU A 5 -23.75 66.38 -15.62
CA LEU A 5 -23.36 65.25 -16.46
C LEU A 5 -21.92 64.79 -16.17
N ILE A 6 -20.97 65.72 -16.00
CA ILE A 6 -19.58 65.40 -15.64
C ILE A 6 -19.51 64.74 -14.26
N THR A 7 -20.31 65.23 -13.30
CA THR A 7 -20.35 64.65 -11.94
C THR A 7 -20.88 63.22 -11.95
N ILE A 8 -21.92 62.94 -12.74
CA ILE A 8 -22.47 61.57 -12.90
C ILE A 8 -21.46 60.65 -13.58
N ILE A 9 -20.75 61.11 -14.61
CA ILE A 9 -19.71 60.31 -15.30
C ILE A 9 -18.56 59.97 -14.34
N VAL A 10 -18.12 60.92 -13.51
CA VAL A 10 -17.08 60.68 -12.51
C VAL A 10 -17.53 59.66 -11.45
N ILE A 11 -18.79 59.75 -10.99
CA ILE A 11 -19.33 58.80 -10.01
C ILE A 11 -19.41 57.38 -10.62
N VAL A 12 -19.92 57.24 -11.84
CA VAL A 12 -20.01 55.95 -12.53
C VAL A 12 -18.61 55.35 -12.77
N PHE A 13 -17.63 56.19 -13.11
CA PHE A 13 -16.25 55.75 -13.29
C PHE A 13 -15.60 55.28 -11.98
N ILE A 14 -15.83 55.98 -10.86
CA ILE A 14 -15.35 55.57 -9.54
C ILE A 14 -16.02 54.27 -9.09
N ILE A 15 -17.33 54.11 -9.30
CA ILE A 15 -18.05 52.87 -8.99
C ILE A 15 -17.49 51.70 -9.82
N GLY A 16 -17.18 51.92 -11.10
CA GLY A 16 -16.54 50.91 -11.95
C GLY A 16 -15.16 50.47 -11.45
N ILE A 17 -14.34 51.42 -10.98
CA ILE A 17 -13.02 51.11 -10.39
C ILE A 17 -13.17 50.34 -9.08
N VAL A 18 -14.12 50.72 -8.22
CA VAL A 18 -14.37 50.01 -6.95
C VAL A 18 -14.87 48.59 -7.21
N LEU A 19 -15.76 48.38 -8.19
CA LEU A 19 -16.22 47.05 -8.60
C LEU A 19 -15.09 46.20 -9.16
N ALA A 20 -14.20 46.78 -9.97
CA ALA A 20 -13.02 46.09 -10.51
C ALA A 20 -12.02 45.71 -9.40
N LEU A 21 -11.84 46.57 -8.40
CA LEU A 21 -11.02 46.27 -7.21
C LEU A 21 -11.65 45.17 -6.34
N ILE A 22 -12.96 45.17 -6.15
CA ILE A 22 -13.66 44.10 -5.42
C ILE A 22 -13.56 42.77 -6.16
N THR A 23 -13.66 42.77 -7.50
CA THR A 23 -13.46 41.55 -8.30
C THR A 23 -12.01 41.07 -8.28
N MET A 24 -11.02 41.97 -8.34
CA MET A 24 -9.60 41.60 -8.16
C MET A 24 -9.29 41.08 -6.76
N ILE A 25 -9.87 41.67 -5.71
CA ILE A 25 -9.70 41.18 -4.32
C ILE A 25 -10.41 39.83 -4.15
N SER A 26 -11.56 39.62 -4.79
CA SER A 26 -12.26 38.33 -4.76
C SER A 26 -11.50 37.26 -5.55
N ALA A 27 -10.93 37.60 -6.70
CA ALA A 27 -10.05 36.72 -7.48
C ALA A 27 -8.75 36.39 -6.72
N ARG A 28 -8.15 37.39 -6.04
CA ARG A 28 -6.98 37.15 -5.18
C ARG A 28 -7.30 36.30 -3.96
N LYS A 29 -8.56 36.34 -3.48
CA LYS A 29 -9.02 35.50 -2.37
C LYS A 29 -9.41 34.09 -2.82
N SER A 30 -9.79 33.88 -4.09
CA SER A 30 -9.90 32.54 -4.67
C SER A 30 -8.53 31.92 -4.96
N ASP A 31 -7.52 32.74 -5.26
CA ASP A 31 -6.14 32.26 -5.43
C ASP A 31 -5.42 31.99 -4.08
N GLU A 32 -6.01 32.40 -2.94
CA GLU A 32 -5.44 32.27 -1.59
C GLU A 32 -6.30 31.37 -0.67
N VAL A 33 -7.36 30.76 -1.22
CA VAL A 33 -8.24 29.78 -0.57
C VAL A 33 -8.56 28.67 -1.57
N ASP A 34 -7.52 27.92 -1.95
CA ASP A 34 -7.63 26.57 -2.55
C ASP A 34 -6.26 25.85 -2.45
N ASN A 35 -5.56 26.08 -1.33
CA ASN A 35 -4.59 25.10 -0.82
C ASN A 35 -5.33 24.26 0.24
N ASP A 36 -6.41 23.59 -0.16
CA ASP A 36 -6.85 22.41 0.56
C ASP A 36 -5.99 21.28 0.00
N GLU A 37 -4.85 21.05 0.66
CA GLU A 37 -4.07 19.83 0.50
C GLU A 37 -5.01 18.68 0.84
N GLY A 38 -5.69 18.16 -0.19
CA GLY A 38 -6.52 16.98 -0.08
C GLY A 38 -5.66 15.83 0.44
N ASN A 39 -5.80 15.55 1.73
CA ASN A 39 -5.41 14.34 2.44
C ASN A 39 -4.20 13.60 1.82
N LEU A 40 -3.06 14.29 1.72
CA LEU A 40 -1.78 13.61 1.66
C LEU A 40 -1.45 13.28 3.11
N VAL A 41 -1.65 12.03 3.50
CA VAL A 41 -1.07 11.50 4.72
C VAL A 41 0.44 11.60 4.51
N GLU A 42 1.05 12.65 5.07
CA GLU A 42 2.50 12.82 5.12
C GLU A 42 3.03 11.70 6.02
N TYR A 43 3.46 10.59 5.41
CA TYR A 43 4.13 9.51 6.12
C TYR A 43 5.48 10.03 6.62
N VAL A 44 5.53 10.41 7.88
CA VAL A 44 6.77 10.81 8.55
C VAL A 44 7.67 9.60 8.66
N THR A 45 8.75 9.58 7.88
CA THR A 45 9.85 8.61 8.00
C THR A 45 10.43 8.68 9.41
N VAL A 46 10.31 7.61 10.20
CA VAL A 46 10.95 7.51 11.51
C VAL A 46 12.34 6.90 11.35
N ASN A 47 13.37 7.74 11.35
CA ASN A 47 14.74 7.28 11.56
C ASN A 47 14.92 6.92 13.05
N MET A 48 14.76 5.65 13.41
CA MET A 48 15.08 5.17 14.76
C MET A 48 16.60 5.11 14.93
N THR A 49 17.13 6.07 15.70
CA THR A 49 18.50 6.00 16.22
C THR A 49 18.44 5.32 17.59
N THR A 50 18.96 4.10 17.67
CA THR A 50 19.16 3.41 18.94
C THR A 50 20.33 4.04 19.69
N GLU A 51 20.05 4.73 20.81
CA GLU A 51 21.07 5.07 21.80
C GLU A 51 21.47 3.77 22.54
N SER A 52 22.61 3.20 22.15
CA SER A 52 23.25 2.12 22.91
C SER A 52 23.82 2.70 24.21
N THR A 53 23.33 2.23 25.36
CA THR A 53 23.97 2.46 26.64
C THR A 53 25.22 1.57 26.74
N GLU A 54 26.39 2.21 26.94
CA GLU A 54 27.65 1.55 27.23
C GLU A 54 27.57 0.81 28.57
N GLU A 55 27.69 -0.52 28.55
CA GLU A 55 28.03 -1.29 29.75
C GLU A 55 29.42 -1.91 29.62
N LYS A 56 30.17 -1.78 30.71
CA LYS A 56 31.61 -1.99 30.83
C LYS A 56 32.05 -3.41 30.50
N THR A 57 33.15 -3.47 29.76
CA THR A 57 34.00 -4.63 29.58
C THR A 57 34.69 -5.04 30.89
N GLU A 58 34.57 -6.31 31.28
CA GLU A 58 35.59 -7.01 32.06
C GLU A 58 36.19 -8.13 31.20
N GLU A 59 37.49 -8.02 30.94
CA GLU A 59 38.30 -9.03 30.28
C GLU A 59 38.46 -10.28 31.17
N VAL A 60 38.15 -11.46 30.64
CA VAL A 60 38.74 -12.71 31.13
C VAL A 60 39.48 -13.38 29.97
N ILE A 61 40.81 -13.33 30.06
CA ILE A 61 41.76 -14.02 29.19
C ILE A 61 41.84 -15.49 29.59
N PHE A 62 41.65 -16.43 28.66
CA PHE A 62 42.39 -17.71 28.63
C PHE A 62 42.53 -18.27 27.19
N SER A 63 43.68 -18.90 26.93
CA SER A 63 44.24 -19.23 25.60
C SER A 63 43.69 -20.52 24.96
N PRO A 64 44.08 -20.85 23.71
CA PRO A 64 43.45 -21.91 22.90
C PRO A 64 44.12 -23.28 23.08
N ALA A 65 43.36 -24.36 22.90
CA ALA A 65 43.90 -25.69 22.55
C ALA A 65 42.83 -26.61 21.90
N GLU A 66 43.15 -26.98 20.66
CA GLU A 66 42.99 -28.26 19.96
C GLU A 66 41.92 -29.30 20.35
N ASP A 67 41.11 -29.63 19.33
CA ASP A 67 40.83 -30.96 18.76
C ASP A 67 40.52 -32.13 19.72
N THR A 68 39.32 -32.70 19.58
CA THR A 68 39.12 -34.17 19.52
C THR A 68 37.68 -34.54 19.16
N PHE A 69 37.54 -35.15 17.98
CA PHE A 69 36.45 -36.04 17.64
C PHE A 69 36.36 -37.21 18.65
N GLN A 70 35.19 -37.45 19.24
CA GLN A 70 34.81 -38.80 19.67
C GLN A 70 33.34 -39.10 19.37
N ARG A 71 33.19 -40.21 18.67
CA ARG A 71 31.98 -40.96 18.31
C ARG A 71 31.69 -41.93 19.47
N VAL A 72 30.45 -42.01 19.94
CA VAL A 72 29.96 -43.22 20.64
C VAL A 72 28.54 -43.52 20.18
N ASP A 73 28.40 -44.75 19.71
CA ASP A 73 27.23 -45.39 19.14
C ASP A 73 26.16 -45.76 20.20
N THR A 74 24.91 -45.79 19.71
CA THR A 74 23.82 -46.77 19.94
C THR A 74 23.67 -47.47 21.30
N ASN A 75 22.45 -47.45 21.85
CA ASN A 75 21.54 -48.63 21.79
C ASN A 75 20.22 -48.45 22.57
N ASN A 76 19.16 -48.94 21.92
CA ASN A 76 17.98 -49.65 22.47
C ASN A 76 16.88 -48.82 23.16
N THR A 77 15.57 -49.06 23.00
CA THR A 77 14.77 -50.16 22.41
C THR A 77 13.34 -49.59 22.27
N THR A 78 12.73 -49.56 21.09
CA THR A 78 11.72 -50.53 20.56
C THR A 78 10.38 -50.59 21.32
N THR A 79 9.31 -50.20 20.62
CA THR A 79 8.15 -51.03 20.22
C THR A 79 7.29 -50.16 19.28
N THR A 80 7.30 -50.31 17.95
CA THR A 80 6.78 -51.37 17.04
C THR A 80 5.27 -51.42 16.87
N ASP A 81 4.93 -51.49 15.57
CA ASP A 81 3.73 -52.01 14.90
C ASP A 81 2.60 -51.00 14.62
N GLU A 82 2.14 -50.81 13.37
CA GLU A 82 2.32 -51.59 12.15
C GLU A 82 1.98 -50.76 10.90
N ALA A 83 2.67 -51.07 9.80
CA ALA A 83 2.58 -50.45 8.49
C ALA A 83 1.65 -51.22 7.55
N THR A 84 1.21 -50.57 6.47
CA THR A 84 1.02 -51.14 5.12
C THR A 84 0.94 -49.99 4.10
N ASP A 85 1.12 -50.21 2.80
CA ASP A 85 2.38 -50.36 2.04
C ASP A 85 2.11 -49.80 0.62
N ASN A 86 3.13 -49.18 0.02
CA ASN A 86 3.47 -48.98 -1.39
C ASN A 86 2.49 -48.51 -2.49
N SER A 87 2.86 -47.40 -3.13
CA SER A 87 3.52 -47.29 -4.47
C SER A 87 3.31 -45.84 -4.97
N GLY A 88 4.24 -45.08 -5.55
CA GLY A 88 5.41 -45.36 -6.36
C GLY A 88 5.30 -44.49 -7.62
N ALA A 89 5.82 -43.26 -7.61
CA ALA A 89 6.18 -42.51 -8.82
C ALA A 89 7.14 -41.37 -8.46
N SER A 90 8.39 -41.54 -8.88
CA SER A 90 9.39 -40.48 -9.00
C SER A 90 9.02 -39.60 -10.19
N SER A 91 8.90 -38.30 -9.97
CA SER A 91 9.21 -37.29 -10.98
C SER A 91 10.03 -36.21 -10.30
N ASP A 92 11.31 -36.25 -10.65
CA ASP A 92 12.28 -35.17 -10.48
C ASP A 92 11.74 -33.93 -11.23
N SER A 93 11.25 -32.97 -10.47
CA SER A 93 11.16 -31.57 -10.90
C SER A 93 11.71 -30.75 -9.76
N SER A 94 12.84 -30.10 -10.00
CA SER A 94 13.34 -29.01 -9.17
C SER A 94 12.31 -27.88 -9.17
N SER A 95 11.31 -28.00 -8.30
CA SER A 95 10.45 -26.91 -7.86
C SER A 95 11.30 -26.01 -6.97
N PRO A 96 11.17 -24.67 -7.04
CA PRO A 96 11.71 -23.83 -5.98
C PRO A 96 11.17 -24.35 -4.64
N ASP A 97 12.03 -24.37 -3.62
CA ASP A 97 11.71 -24.91 -2.30
C ASP A 97 10.37 -24.36 -1.84
N LYS A 98 9.37 -25.24 -1.69
CA LYS A 98 8.03 -24.83 -1.23
C LYS A 98 8.17 -24.12 0.10
N TYR A 99 7.55 -22.94 0.21
CA TYR A 99 7.52 -22.18 1.43
C TYR A 99 6.95 -23.05 2.55
N THR A 100 7.68 -23.14 3.66
CA THR A 100 7.26 -23.85 4.86
C THR A 100 7.04 -22.80 5.94
N VAL A 101 5.77 -22.66 6.38
CA VAL A 101 5.38 -21.78 7.47
C VAL A 101 6.25 -22.08 8.69
N ASN A 102 6.99 -21.08 9.14
CA ASN A 102 7.92 -21.22 10.26
C ASN A 102 7.15 -20.93 11.56
N GLN A 103 7.14 -21.89 12.47
CA GLN A 103 6.42 -21.78 13.74
C GLN A 103 7.44 -21.66 14.88
N ASN A 104 7.29 -20.61 15.69
CA ASN A 104 8.08 -20.25 16.88
C ASN A 104 9.48 -19.66 16.66
N THR A 105 9.55 -18.34 16.78
CA THR A 105 10.72 -17.62 17.28
C THR A 105 10.49 -17.17 18.73
N GLU A 106 11.57 -16.97 19.48
CA GLU A 106 11.52 -16.24 20.74
C GLU A 106 11.09 -14.80 20.44
N ASP A 107 10.01 -14.34 21.05
CA ASP A 107 9.57 -12.95 20.91
C ASP A 107 10.51 -12.03 21.70
N THR A 108 11.11 -11.09 20.98
CA THR A 108 12.09 -10.13 21.50
C THR A 108 11.86 -8.72 21.00
N LYS A 109 10.81 -8.49 20.19
CA LYS A 109 10.54 -7.19 19.58
C LYS A 109 9.26 -6.63 20.17
N ALA A 110 9.16 -5.31 20.13
CA ALA A 110 7.93 -4.64 20.52
C ALA A 110 7.01 -4.47 19.30
N PRO A 111 5.69 -4.36 19.52
CA PRO A 111 4.74 -4.06 18.47
C PRO A 111 5.10 -2.76 17.76
N VAL A 112 4.75 -2.68 16.49
CA VAL A 112 5.00 -1.52 15.64
C VAL A 112 3.69 -0.89 15.19
N PHE A 113 3.67 0.43 15.11
CA PHE A 113 2.61 1.13 14.38
C PHE A 113 2.89 1.02 12.88
N LEU A 114 1.98 0.40 12.14
CA LEU A 114 1.99 0.35 10.67
C LEU A 114 1.50 1.66 10.09
N ILE A 115 0.43 2.20 10.69
CA ILE A 115 -0.09 3.55 10.43
C ILE A 115 -0.16 4.29 11.77
N ASN A 116 0.30 5.54 11.80
CA ASN A 116 0.41 6.33 13.02
C ASN A 116 0.11 7.81 12.75
N SER A 117 -1.16 8.17 12.62
CA SER A 117 -1.55 9.56 12.41
C SER A 117 -1.36 10.38 13.69
N LYS A 118 -0.29 11.17 13.77
CA LYS A 118 0.03 11.96 14.97
C LYS A 118 -0.84 13.21 15.16
N ASN A 119 -1.46 13.70 14.08
CA ASN A 119 -2.31 14.88 14.09
C ASN A 119 -3.59 14.56 13.31
N VAL A 120 -4.73 14.55 14.00
CA VAL A 120 -6.01 14.16 13.40
C VAL A 120 -7.06 15.24 13.62
N ASN A 121 -7.97 15.36 12.65
CA ASN A 121 -9.08 16.32 12.70
C ASN A 121 -10.39 15.56 12.85
N VAL A 122 -11.20 15.96 13.83
CA VAL A 122 -12.50 15.36 14.11
C VAL A 122 -13.56 16.45 14.10
N ASN A 123 -14.69 16.19 13.44
CA ASN A 123 -15.81 17.11 13.48
C ASN A 123 -16.49 17.04 14.86
N LYS A 124 -16.83 18.21 15.40
CA LYS A 124 -17.58 18.31 16.66
C LYS A 124 -18.85 17.46 16.62
N GLY A 125 -19.00 16.60 17.63
CA GLY A 125 -20.11 15.67 17.80
C GLY A 125 -19.92 14.31 17.14
N THR A 126 -18.90 14.12 16.30
CA THR A 126 -18.56 12.81 15.75
C THR A 126 -17.83 11.98 16.82
N PRO A 127 -18.18 10.70 17.04
CA PRO A 127 -17.42 9.83 17.92
C PRO A 127 -15.95 9.76 17.49
N PHE A 128 -15.03 9.85 18.46
CA PHE A 128 -13.62 9.59 18.22
C PHE A 128 -13.34 8.10 18.40
N ASP A 129 -12.83 7.48 17.36
CA ASP A 129 -12.32 6.12 17.37
C ASP A 129 -10.84 6.14 16.95
N VAL A 130 -9.96 5.64 17.80
CA VAL A 130 -8.51 5.65 17.55
C VAL A 130 -8.13 4.72 16.39
N HIS A 131 -8.88 3.63 16.19
CA HIS A 131 -8.65 2.66 15.12
C HIS A 131 -8.89 3.25 13.72
N SER A 132 -9.58 4.39 13.61
CA SER A 132 -9.70 5.12 12.34
C SER A 132 -8.41 5.83 11.90
N TYR A 133 -7.37 5.84 12.73
CA TYR A 133 -6.19 6.69 12.55
C TYR A 133 -4.85 5.96 12.74
N ILE A 134 -4.89 4.75 13.26
CA ILE A 134 -3.72 3.92 13.49
C ILE A 134 -4.00 2.49 13.04
N GLY A 135 -2.96 1.79 12.62
CA GLY A 135 -2.94 0.36 12.44
C GLY A 135 -1.62 -0.16 12.99
N TYR A 136 -1.62 -1.38 13.52
CA TYR A 136 -0.47 -1.91 14.25
C TYR A 136 -0.37 -3.42 14.13
N ALA A 137 0.84 -3.93 14.33
CA ALA A 137 1.14 -5.35 14.30
C ALA A 137 2.33 -5.65 15.21
N ASP A 138 2.49 -6.93 15.52
CA ASP A 138 3.70 -7.48 16.10
C ASP A 138 4.31 -8.53 15.15
N ASP A 139 5.59 -8.90 15.33
CA ASP A 139 6.22 -9.90 14.48
C ASP A 139 5.86 -11.35 14.85
N VAL A 140 5.45 -11.61 16.09
CA VAL A 140 5.08 -12.94 16.59
C VAL A 140 3.65 -12.97 17.14
N ASP A 141 3.22 -11.92 17.83
CA ASP A 141 1.93 -11.90 18.51
C ASP A 141 0.80 -11.39 17.61
N ARG A 142 -0.30 -12.16 17.57
CA ARG A 142 -1.52 -11.79 16.83
C ARG A 142 -2.47 -10.92 17.63
N ASP A 143 -2.32 -10.90 18.95
CA ASP A 143 -3.17 -10.12 19.86
C ASP A 143 -2.31 -9.07 20.55
N VAL A 144 -2.30 -7.86 19.99
CA VAL A 144 -1.58 -6.72 20.56
C VAL A 144 -2.55 -5.86 21.37
N GLU A 145 -2.25 -5.64 22.65
CA GLU A 145 -3.05 -4.81 23.54
C GLU A 145 -2.84 -3.32 23.23
N LEU A 146 -3.93 -2.61 22.91
CA LEU A 146 -3.94 -1.15 22.78
C LEU A 146 -4.43 -0.49 24.08
N ILE A 147 -3.58 0.36 24.64
CA ILE A 147 -3.86 1.16 25.84
C ILE A 147 -3.83 2.65 25.46
N MET A 148 -4.96 3.36 25.64
CA MET A 148 -5.03 4.80 25.43
C MET A 148 -5.07 5.54 26.76
N ASP A 149 -4.08 6.40 27.02
CA ASP A 149 -4.09 7.37 28.11
C ASP A 149 -4.56 8.74 27.61
N GLY A 150 -5.43 9.39 28.39
CA GLY A 150 -6.15 10.60 27.99
C GLY A 150 -7.57 10.34 27.48
N SER A 151 -8.26 11.43 27.11
CA SER A 151 -9.63 11.37 26.61
C SER A 151 -9.93 12.52 25.66
N VAL A 152 -10.67 12.24 24.59
CA VAL A 152 -11.11 13.25 23.62
C VAL A 152 -12.59 13.56 23.84
N ASN A 153 -12.92 14.82 24.16
CA ASN A 153 -14.31 15.27 24.24
C ASN A 153 -14.75 15.89 22.90
N THR A 154 -15.33 15.11 22.01
CA THR A 154 -15.75 15.62 20.70
C THR A 154 -16.98 16.54 20.76
N ALA A 155 -17.63 16.72 21.91
CA ALA A 155 -18.74 17.68 22.05
C ALA A 155 -18.25 19.14 22.11
N GLU A 156 -16.99 19.36 22.45
CA GLU A 156 -16.38 20.68 22.59
C GLU A 156 -15.21 20.80 21.60
N THR A 157 -15.22 21.89 20.84
CA THR A 157 -14.08 22.22 19.97
C THR A 157 -12.85 22.48 20.80
N GLY A 158 -11.71 22.03 20.33
CA GLY A 158 -10.44 22.20 21.03
C GLY A 158 -9.40 21.19 20.58
N THR A 159 -8.22 21.29 21.18
CA THR A 159 -7.11 20.37 20.96
C THR A 159 -7.00 19.46 22.16
N TYR A 160 -7.02 18.15 21.90
CA TYR A 160 -6.87 17.09 22.90
C TYR A 160 -5.58 16.32 22.61
N HIS A 161 -4.97 15.79 23.66
CA HIS A 161 -3.78 14.97 23.55
C HIS A 161 -4.06 13.62 24.19
N VAL A 162 -3.71 12.55 23.49
CA VAL A 162 -3.76 11.17 23.99
C VAL A 162 -2.41 10.50 23.73
N THR A 163 -2.04 9.58 24.60
CA THR A 163 -0.88 8.71 24.41
C THR A 163 -1.38 7.29 24.19
N ILE A 164 -1.01 6.71 23.06
CA ILE A 164 -1.37 5.35 22.68
C ILE A 164 -0.17 4.47 22.98
N THR A 165 -0.37 3.37 23.69
CA THR A 165 0.65 2.36 24.00
C THR A 165 0.18 1.01 23.50
N LEU A 166 0.97 0.42 22.63
CA LEU A 166 0.84 -0.96 22.19
C LEU A 166 1.65 -1.85 23.13
N LYS A 167 1.12 -3.02 23.46
CA LYS A 167 1.79 -3.98 24.34
C LYS A 167 1.54 -5.41 23.85
N ASP A 168 2.62 -6.18 23.72
CA ASP A 168 2.58 -7.60 23.35
C ASP A 168 2.44 -8.52 24.58
N ASP A 169 2.37 -9.84 24.33
CA ASP A 169 2.24 -10.86 25.38
C ASP A 169 3.56 -11.06 26.15
N ALA A 170 4.71 -10.77 25.53
CA ALA A 170 6.02 -10.76 26.18
C ALA A 170 6.23 -9.54 27.11
N GLY A 171 5.36 -8.54 27.04
CA GLY A 171 5.37 -7.31 27.79
C GLY A 171 6.24 -6.20 27.21
N HIS A 172 6.74 -6.31 25.97
CA HIS A 172 7.34 -5.16 25.30
C HIS A 172 6.26 -4.17 24.84
N THR A 173 6.66 -2.92 24.68
CA THR A 173 5.73 -1.82 24.44
C THR A 173 6.29 -0.79 23.48
N THR A 174 5.40 -0.21 22.68
CA THR A 174 5.67 0.96 21.84
C THR A 174 4.61 2.03 22.08
N SER A 175 5.01 3.27 22.30
CA SER A 175 4.09 4.39 22.57
C SER A 175 4.19 5.51 21.55
N SER A 176 3.07 6.18 21.28
CA SER A 176 2.97 7.35 20.40
C SER A 176 1.99 8.36 20.96
N ASP A 177 2.36 9.65 20.91
CA ASP A 177 1.45 10.74 21.24
C ASP A 177 0.65 11.16 19.99
N MET A 178 -0.65 11.37 20.18
CA MET A 178 -1.57 11.87 19.16
C MET A 178 -2.24 13.16 19.62
N THR A 179 -2.26 14.14 18.71
CA THR A 179 -3.00 15.39 18.86
C THR A 179 -4.30 15.32 18.06
N VAL A 180 -5.43 15.49 18.75
CA VAL A 180 -6.77 15.45 18.17
C VAL A 180 -7.38 16.84 18.18
N ASN A 181 -7.60 17.41 17.00
CA ASN A 181 -8.21 18.72 16.83
C ASN A 181 -9.71 18.56 16.52
N VAL A 182 -10.55 18.94 17.47
CA VAL A 182 -12.00 18.94 17.31
C VAL A 182 -12.43 20.30 16.76
N ASN A 183 -12.90 20.31 15.52
CA ASN A 183 -13.24 21.52 14.77
C ASN A 183 -14.77 21.69 14.65
N GLU A 184 -15.23 22.93 14.45
CA GLU A 184 -16.61 23.17 14.01
C GLU A 184 -16.75 22.57 12.60
N GLY A 185 -17.43 21.42 12.50
CA GLY A 185 -17.46 20.64 11.27
C GLY A 185 -18.10 21.38 10.09
N SER A 186 -17.57 21.15 8.90
CA SER A 186 -18.32 21.31 7.65
C SER A 186 -19.17 20.05 7.42
N ALA A 187 -20.30 20.20 6.71
CA ALA A 187 -21.08 19.03 6.30
C ALA A 187 -20.19 18.10 5.47
N PRO A 188 -20.18 16.79 5.74
CA PRO A 188 -19.42 15.86 4.91
C PRO A 188 -19.91 15.99 3.46
N PRO A 189 -19.00 15.99 2.47
CA PRO A 189 -19.42 15.82 1.09
C PRO A 189 -20.22 14.50 0.98
N PRO A 190 -21.22 14.42 0.08
CA PRO A 190 -21.91 13.17 -0.17
C PRO A 190 -20.90 12.08 -0.53
N GLU A 191 -21.02 10.91 0.09
CA GLU A 191 -20.27 9.71 -0.30
C GLU A 191 -20.61 9.39 -1.76
N ASP A 192 -19.59 9.41 -2.63
CA ASP A 192 -19.70 9.02 -4.04
C ASP A 192 -19.04 7.64 -4.17
N ASP A 193 -19.87 6.62 -4.30
CA ASP A 193 -19.49 5.23 -4.60
C ASP A 193 -19.30 5.00 -6.13
N GLY A 194 -19.35 6.08 -6.92
CA GLY A 194 -19.16 6.09 -8.35
C GLY A 194 -17.70 5.94 -8.81
N PRO A 195 -17.46 5.79 -10.12
CA PRO A 195 -16.11 5.86 -10.69
C PRO A 195 -15.44 7.18 -10.29
N SER A 196 -14.13 7.14 -10.06
CA SER A 196 -13.38 8.32 -9.64
C SER A 196 -13.70 9.50 -10.56
N THR A 197 -14.18 10.60 -10.00
CA THR A 197 -14.39 11.85 -10.75
C THR A 197 -13.22 12.80 -10.57
N ARG A 198 -12.22 12.43 -9.74
CA ARG A 198 -11.04 13.22 -9.48
C ARG A 198 -10.26 13.41 -10.79
N PRO A 199 -10.03 14.65 -11.25
CA PRO A 199 -9.20 14.87 -12.43
C PRO A 199 -7.73 14.57 -12.09
N GLY A 200 -7.03 13.92 -13.02
CA GLY A 200 -5.57 13.81 -12.95
C GLY A 200 -4.90 15.17 -13.13
N THR A 201 -3.75 15.36 -12.50
CA THR A 201 -2.99 16.61 -12.43
C THR A 201 -1.68 16.53 -13.23
N GLU A 202 -1.05 15.37 -13.30
CA GLU A 202 0.20 15.14 -14.05
C GLU A 202 -0.12 14.59 -15.45
N SER A 203 0.33 15.23 -16.52
CA SER A 203 0.07 14.72 -17.87
C SER A 203 0.99 13.57 -18.26
N PHE A 204 0.49 12.62 -19.05
CA PHE A 204 1.31 11.54 -19.57
C PHE A 204 2.46 12.05 -20.45
N GLU A 205 2.28 13.17 -21.15
CA GLU A 205 3.36 13.83 -21.92
C GLU A 205 4.53 14.28 -21.02
N SER A 206 4.25 14.88 -19.85
CA SER A 206 5.31 15.29 -18.92
C SER A 206 5.99 14.09 -18.27
N PHE A 207 5.20 13.07 -17.91
CA PHE A 207 5.69 11.81 -17.39
C PHE A 207 6.61 11.10 -18.40
N ASP A 208 6.17 11.02 -19.66
CA ASP A 208 6.94 10.44 -20.77
C ASP A 208 8.29 11.14 -20.96
N SER A 209 8.25 12.48 -20.98
CA SER A 209 9.45 13.30 -21.18
C SER A 209 10.50 13.11 -20.08
N GLU A 210 10.07 12.86 -18.84
CA GLU A 210 10.97 12.73 -17.69
C GLU A 210 11.49 11.29 -17.52
N TYR A 211 10.63 10.29 -17.70
CA TYR A 211 10.93 8.91 -17.31
C TYR A 211 11.18 7.94 -18.46
N ARG A 212 10.83 8.29 -19.71
CA ARG A 212 11.18 7.45 -20.87
C ARG A 212 12.68 7.55 -21.18
N LYS A 213 13.40 6.48 -20.87
CA LYS A 213 14.85 6.34 -21.02
C LYS A 213 15.15 4.96 -21.62
N ALA A 214 16.41 4.74 -22.03
CA ALA A 214 16.81 3.41 -22.48
C ALA A 214 16.64 2.42 -21.33
N GLY A 215 15.93 1.31 -21.59
CA GLY A 215 15.62 0.30 -20.57
C GLY A 215 14.42 0.65 -19.68
N THR A 216 13.56 1.61 -20.05
CA THR A 216 12.28 1.83 -19.37
C THR A 216 11.08 1.70 -20.30
N GLN A 217 9.96 1.25 -19.73
CA GLN A 217 8.64 1.28 -20.34
C GLN A 217 7.69 2.03 -19.40
N LEU A 218 6.70 2.71 -19.96
CA LEU A 218 5.76 3.53 -19.22
C LEU A 218 4.34 2.99 -19.37
N GLY A 219 3.64 2.84 -18.26
CA GLY A 219 2.34 2.18 -18.25
C GLY A 219 1.40 2.70 -17.20
N LEU A 220 0.20 2.14 -17.21
CA LEU A 220 -0.87 2.43 -16.27
C LEU A 220 -1.16 1.19 -15.44
N ASP A 221 -1.75 1.37 -14.27
CA ASP A 221 -2.57 0.34 -13.65
C ASP A 221 -4.00 0.84 -13.49
N VAL A 222 -4.98 -0.04 -13.74
CA VAL A 222 -6.39 0.32 -13.88
C VAL A 222 -7.32 -0.74 -13.32
N SER A 223 -8.50 -0.30 -12.88
CA SER A 223 -9.57 -1.14 -12.33
C SER A 223 -10.94 -0.58 -12.70
N ARG A 224 -12.03 -1.14 -12.13
CA ARG A 224 -13.39 -0.59 -12.27
C ARG A 224 -13.52 0.90 -11.95
N TRP A 225 -12.58 1.48 -11.19
CA TRP A 225 -12.60 2.87 -10.76
C TRP A 225 -12.35 3.86 -11.90
N GLN A 226 -11.66 3.46 -12.96
CA GLN A 226 -11.43 4.30 -14.13
C GLN A 226 -12.61 4.37 -15.11
N GLY A 227 -13.65 3.54 -14.92
CA GLY A 227 -14.87 3.57 -15.70
C GLY A 227 -14.68 3.07 -17.15
N SER A 228 -15.01 3.89 -18.15
CA SER A 228 -14.76 3.53 -19.56
C SER A 228 -13.41 4.07 -20.02
N ILE A 229 -12.60 3.22 -20.65
CA ILE A 229 -11.27 3.57 -21.15
C ILE A 229 -11.21 3.37 -22.68
N ASP A 230 -10.69 4.36 -23.39
CA ASP A 230 -10.30 4.21 -24.81
C ASP A 230 -8.81 3.85 -24.91
N PHE A 231 -8.52 2.55 -24.97
CA PHE A 231 -7.14 2.06 -25.04
C PHE A 231 -6.40 2.44 -26.32
N ASN A 232 -7.10 2.77 -27.42
CA ASN A 232 -6.43 3.24 -28.63
C ASN A 232 -5.86 4.65 -28.44
N LYS A 233 -6.59 5.51 -27.71
CA LYS A 233 -6.09 6.83 -27.30
C LYS A 233 -4.94 6.71 -26.32
N VAL A 234 -5.09 5.86 -25.30
CA VAL A 234 -4.01 5.56 -24.34
C VAL A 234 -2.74 5.10 -25.07
N LYS A 235 -2.87 4.18 -26.03
CA LYS A 235 -1.73 3.73 -26.85
C LYS A 235 -1.14 4.86 -27.69
N ALA A 236 -1.97 5.71 -28.27
CA ALA A 236 -1.55 6.82 -29.11
C ALA A 236 -0.76 7.90 -28.34
N GLU A 237 -1.00 8.04 -27.04
CA GLU A 237 -0.24 8.90 -26.11
C GLU A 237 1.15 8.32 -25.76
N GLY A 238 1.48 7.11 -26.21
CA GLY A 238 2.79 6.48 -25.99
C GLY A 238 2.83 5.46 -24.86
N CYS A 239 1.69 5.10 -24.27
CA CYS A 239 1.62 4.06 -23.26
C CYS A 239 2.11 2.69 -23.79
N ASP A 240 2.94 2.00 -23.02
CA ASP A 240 3.53 0.71 -23.39
C ASP A 240 2.71 -0.46 -22.87
N PHE A 241 2.20 -0.36 -21.65
CA PHE A 241 1.55 -1.44 -20.93
C PHE A 241 0.43 -0.98 -19.99
N VAL A 242 -0.42 -1.94 -19.60
CA VAL A 242 -1.40 -1.76 -18.53
C VAL A 242 -1.41 -2.97 -17.59
N ILE A 243 -1.45 -2.72 -16.28
CA ILE A 243 -1.68 -3.74 -15.24
C ILE A 243 -3.15 -3.65 -14.79
N LEU A 244 -3.89 -4.74 -14.91
CA LEU A 244 -5.34 -4.75 -14.71
C LEU A 244 -5.70 -5.39 -13.38
N ARG A 245 -6.58 -4.76 -12.58
CA ARG A 245 -7.18 -5.50 -11.47
C ARG A 245 -8.00 -6.66 -12.01
N ILE A 246 -7.65 -7.89 -11.65
CA ILE A 246 -8.43 -9.06 -12.06
C ILE A 246 -9.60 -9.33 -11.11
N GLY A 247 -9.43 -8.97 -9.84
CA GLY A 247 -10.39 -9.20 -8.78
C GLY A 247 -9.78 -8.92 -7.43
N GLY A 248 -10.48 -9.38 -6.40
CA GLY A 248 -10.06 -9.25 -5.01
C GLY A 248 -11.19 -9.67 -4.10
N TYR A 249 -11.32 -8.94 -2.99
CA TYR A 249 -12.34 -9.14 -1.98
C TYR A 249 -13.34 -7.97 -1.92
N ASP A 250 -14.60 -8.31 -1.62
CA ASP A 250 -15.67 -7.35 -1.34
C ASP A 250 -16.54 -8.00 -0.24
N ASP A 251 -16.61 -7.38 0.94
CA ASP A 251 -17.30 -7.93 2.13
C ASP A 251 -16.88 -9.38 2.46
N ASN A 252 -15.57 -9.65 2.47
CA ASN A 252 -14.96 -10.99 2.66
C ASN A 252 -15.33 -12.05 1.61
N GLU A 253 -15.92 -11.67 0.47
CA GLU A 253 -16.20 -12.57 -0.65
C GLU A 253 -15.29 -12.24 -1.85
N PHE A 254 -14.84 -13.28 -2.55
CA PHE A 254 -14.11 -13.08 -3.81
C PHE A 254 -15.00 -12.45 -4.87
N TYR A 255 -14.47 -11.45 -5.57
CA TYR A 255 -15.10 -10.88 -6.74
C TYR A 255 -14.12 -10.81 -7.91
N THR A 256 -14.67 -10.84 -9.12
CA THR A 256 -13.96 -10.47 -10.35
C THR A 256 -14.21 -9.00 -10.63
N ASP A 257 -13.16 -8.22 -10.91
CA ASP A 257 -13.35 -6.81 -11.27
C ASP A 257 -14.21 -6.74 -12.56
N ARG A 258 -15.34 -6.04 -12.45
CA ARG A 258 -16.36 -5.99 -13.52
C ARG A 258 -15.83 -5.46 -14.85
N CYS A 259 -14.72 -4.71 -14.85
CA CYS A 259 -14.10 -4.16 -16.04
C CYS A 259 -12.98 -5.05 -16.61
N TYR A 260 -12.50 -6.05 -15.84
CA TYR A 260 -11.31 -6.85 -16.19
C TYR A 260 -11.35 -7.40 -17.63
N GLN A 261 -12.42 -8.11 -17.99
CA GLN A 261 -12.51 -8.77 -19.30
C GLN A 261 -12.57 -7.75 -20.46
N GLU A 262 -13.31 -6.65 -20.29
CA GLU A 262 -13.39 -5.58 -21.30
C GLU A 262 -12.04 -4.91 -21.47
N TYR A 263 -11.36 -4.61 -20.36
CA TYR A 263 -10.04 -3.96 -20.36
C TYR A 263 -8.97 -4.85 -20.97
N LEU A 264 -8.94 -6.14 -20.62
CA LEU A 264 -8.01 -7.10 -21.20
C LEU A 264 -8.15 -7.15 -22.72
N GLN A 265 -9.38 -7.26 -23.23
CA GLN A 265 -9.63 -7.28 -24.68
C GLN A 265 -9.26 -5.96 -25.34
N GLY A 266 -9.66 -4.83 -24.75
CA GLY A 266 -9.40 -3.49 -25.27
C GLY A 266 -7.91 -3.16 -25.33
N ALA A 267 -7.17 -3.45 -24.26
CA ALA A 267 -5.74 -3.21 -24.17
C ALA A 267 -4.95 -4.06 -25.19
N LYS A 268 -5.25 -5.37 -25.26
CA LYS A 268 -4.63 -6.27 -26.24
C LYS A 268 -4.94 -5.86 -27.68
N ALA A 269 -6.19 -5.45 -27.96
CA ALA A 269 -6.59 -4.98 -29.29
C ALA A 269 -5.86 -3.68 -29.70
N ALA A 270 -5.57 -2.81 -28.74
CA ALA A 270 -4.75 -1.61 -28.94
C ALA A 270 -3.25 -1.90 -29.06
N GLY A 271 -2.80 -3.13 -28.79
CA GLY A 271 -1.39 -3.51 -28.82
C GLY A 271 -0.59 -3.04 -27.59
N LEU A 272 -1.26 -2.90 -26.44
CA LEU A 272 -0.61 -2.72 -25.14
C LEU A 272 -0.20 -4.09 -24.58
N LYS A 273 0.93 -4.12 -23.88
CA LYS A 273 1.29 -5.27 -23.04
C LYS A 273 0.37 -5.31 -21.81
N VAL A 274 0.07 -6.50 -21.31
CA VAL A 274 -0.90 -6.68 -20.23
C VAL A 274 -0.33 -7.48 -19.05
N GLY A 275 -0.58 -6.97 -17.85
CA GLY A 275 -0.35 -7.68 -16.58
C GLY A 275 -1.61 -7.62 -15.73
N VAL A 276 -1.60 -8.30 -14.59
CA VAL A 276 -2.73 -8.26 -13.65
C VAL A 276 -2.27 -8.15 -12.20
N TYR A 277 -3.14 -7.62 -11.35
CA TYR A 277 -2.95 -7.64 -9.91
C TYR A 277 -4.21 -8.15 -9.20
N TRP A 278 -4.00 -8.77 -8.04
CA TRP A 278 -5.04 -9.28 -7.14
C TRP A 278 -5.07 -8.43 -5.88
N HIS A 279 -6.18 -7.71 -5.66
CA HIS A 279 -6.41 -6.95 -4.43
C HIS A 279 -6.71 -7.93 -3.29
N ALA A 280 -5.69 -8.21 -2.51
CA ALA A 280 -5.67 -9.23 -1.48
C ALA A 280 -6.19 -8.72 -0.14
N GLU A 281 -6.92 -9.58 0.53
CA GLU A 281 -7.36 -9.45 1.93
C GLU A 281 -7.19 -10.80 2.65
N ASP A 282 -6.47 -11.76 2.06
CA ASP A 282 -6.23 -13.05 2.71
C ASP A 282 -5.45 -12.89 4.02
N SER A 283 -5.90 -13.62 5.03
CA SER A 283 -5.35 -13.58 6.38
C SER A 283 -4.68 -14.90 6.79
N THR A 284 -4.77 -15.91 5.94
CA THR A 284 -4.17 -17.23 6.14
C THR A 284 -3.59 -17.81 4.86
N PRO A 285 -2.58 -18.69 4.95
CA PRO A 285 -2.11 -19.51 3.83
C PRO A 285 -3.22 -20.22 3.05
N GLU A 286 -4.25 -20.73 3.73
CA GLU A 286 -5.37 -21.42 3.09
C GLU A 286 -6.22 -20.46 2.25
N GLU A 287 -6.47 -19.25 2.76
CA GLU A 287 -7.17 -18.19 2.02
C GLU A 287 -6.35 -17.73 0.82
N ALA A 288 -5.04 -17.52 0.97
CA ALA A 288 -4.14 -17.18 -0.14
C ALA A 288 -4.21 -18.23 -1.27
N ARG A 289 -4.20 -19.53 -0.94
CA ARG A 289 -4.41 -20.60 -1.95
C ARG A 289 -5.78 -20.53 -2.61
N ALA A 290 -6.82 -20.21 -1.85
CA ALA A 290 -8.17 -20.06 -2.39
C ALA A 290 -8.29 -18.83 -3.31
N SER A 291 -7.65 -17.71 -2.97
CA SER A 291 -7.54 -16.51 -3.81
C SER A 291 -6.83 -16.81 -5.11
N VAL A 292 -5.65 -17.45 -5.07
CA VAL A 292 -4.92 -17.82 -6.29
C VAL A 292 -5.75 -18.75 -7.15
N LYS A 293 -6.41 -19.75 -6.54
CA LYS A 293 -7.30 -20.65 -7.28
C LYS A 293 -8.41 -19.88 -8.00
N TYR A 294 -9.11 -18.99 -7.31
CA TYR A 294 -10.18 -18.18 -7.89
C TYR A 294 -9.65 -17.29 -9.02
N MET A 295 -8.56 -16.57 -8.77
CA MET A 295 -7.90 -15.71 -9.74
C MET A 295 -7.48 -16.48 -11.00
N LEU A 296 -6.89 -17.66 -10.88
CA LEU A 296 -6.47 -18.48 -12.01
C LEU A 296 -7.66 -19.04 -12.80
N ASP A 297 -8.76 -19.38 -12.13
CA ASP A 297 -10.02 -19.78 -12.78
C ASP A 297 -10.61 -18.61 -13.61
N VAL A 298 -10.46 -17.36 -13.15
CA VAL A 298 -10.84 -16.14 -13.90
C VAL A 298 -9.87 -15.83 -15.05
N LEU A 299 -8.57 -16.04 -14.82
CA LEU A 299 -7.50 -15.79 -15.79
C LEU A 299 -7.59 -16.75 -16.99
N ASP A 300 -8.11 -17.97 -16.79
CA ASP A 300 -8.39 -18.98 -17.83
C ASP A 300 -7.20 -19.24 -18.78
N GLY A 301 -5.99 -19.29 -18.21
CA GLY A 301 -4.75 -19.55 -18.96
C GLY A 301 -4.33 -18.42 -19.90
N GLU A 302 -4.86 -17.21 -19.73
CA GLU A 302 -4.40 -16.02 -20.46
C GLU A 302 -2.90 -15.81 -20.25
N LYS A 303 -2.21 -15.47 -21.34
CA LYS A 303 -0.77 -15.19 -21.28
C LYS A 303 -0.56 -13.74 -20.91
N LEU A 304 0.21 -13.52 -19.85
CA LEU A 304 0.57 -12.19 -19.37
C LEU A 304 1.98 -11.81 -19.82
N ASP A 305 2.18 -10.52 -20.05
CA ASP A 305 3.50 -9.95 -20.36
C ASP A 305 4.30 -9.64 -19.09
N PHE A 306 3.65 -9.67 -17.92
CA PHE A 306 4.21 -9.31 -16.61
C PHE A 306 3.81 -10.34 -15.53
N PRO A 307 4.53 -10.35 -14.39
CA PRO A 307 4.13 -11.09 -13.20
C PRO A 307 2.72 -10.72 -12.72
N ILE A 308 2.12 -11.61 -11.94
CA ILE A 308 0.90 -11.33 -11.19
C ILE A 308 1.28 -10.66 -9.87
N ALA A 309 0.77 -9.46 -9.64
CA ALA A 309 1.03 -8.72 -8.40
C ALA A 309 0.04 -9.12 -7.29
N TYR A 310 0.60 -9.37 -6.10
CA TYR A 310 -0.09 -9.48 -4.82
C TYR A 310 -0.19 -8.09 -4.19
N ASP A 311 -1.41 -7.60 -4.02
CA ASP A 311 -1.72 -6.22 -3.63
C ASP A 311 -2.54 -6.22 -2.33
N TRP A 312 -1.85 -6.27 -1.18
CA TRP A 312 -2.45 -6.25 0.15
C TRP A 312 -2.16 -4.89 0.80
N GLU A 313 -3.20 -4.09 1.08
CA GLU A 313 -3.04 -2.68 1.48
C GLU A 313 -3.79 -2.25 2.74
N ASP A 314 -4.59 -3.11 3.36
CA ASP A 314 -5.39 -2.74 4.54
C ASP A 314 -4.56 -2.74 5.85
N PHE A 315 -3.51 -1.92 5.86
CA PHE A 315 -2.62 -1.74 7.00
C PHE A 315 -3.23 -0.86 8.10
N LEU A 316 -4.37 -0.19 7.84
CA LEU A 316 -5.11 0.58 8.84
C LEU A 316 -5.94 -0.35 9.73
N GLY A 317 -6.66 -1.30 9.11
CA GLY A 317 -7.46 -2.32 9.81
C GLY A 317 -6.71 -3.63 10.03
N PHE A 318 -5.37 -3.63 10.04
CA PHE A 318 -4.56 -4.86 10.06
C PHE A 318 -4.95 -5.81 11.21
N GLU A 319 -5.27 -5.27 12.38
CA GLU A 319 -5.67 -6.05 13.55
C GLU A 319 -6.99 -6.81 13.37
N ASP A 320 -7.85 -6.40 12.44
CA ASP A 320 -9.13 -7.07 12.18
C ASP A 320 -8.92 -8.43 11.50
N TYR A 321 -7.82 -8.60 10.76
CA TYR A 321 -7.40 -9.86 10.14
C TYR A 321 -6.80 -10.87 11.12
N LYS A 322 -6.53 -10.46 12.37
CA LYS A 322 -5.92 -11.31 13.41
C LYS A 322 -4.59 -11.94 12.97
N MET A 323 -3.83 -11.18 12.19
CA MET A 323 -2.49 -11.53 11.72
C MET A 323 -1.41 -10.88 12.56
N ASN A 324 -0.22 -11.49 12.55
CA ASN A 324 1.05 -10.83 12.85
C ASN A 324 1.84 -10.59 11.54
N LEU A 325 3.03 -9.98 11.61
CA LEU A 325 3.85 -9.73 10.41
C LEU A 325 4.35 -11.01 9.74
N GLN A 326 4.52 -12.10 10.50
CA GLN A 326 4.88 -13.39 9.92
C GLN A 326 3.74 -13.96 9.06
N ASP A 327 2.49 -13.87 9.54
CA ASP A 327 1.31 -14.40 8.87
C ASP A 327 1.09 -13.74 7.49
N ILE A 328 1.20 -12.42 7.39
CA ILE A 328 1.05 -11.73 6.10
C ILE A 328 2.19 -12.07 5.12
N ASN A 329 3.43 -12.23 5.60
CA ASN A 329 4.53 -12.70 4.76
C ASN A 329 4.31 -14.16 4.31
N ASP A 330 3.73 -15.01 5.16
CA ASP A 330 3.37 -16.39 4.81
C ASP A 330 2.30 -16.43 3.72
N CYS A 331 1.27 -15.58 3.82
CA CYS A 331 0.24 -15.42 2.79
C CYS A 331 0.86 -15.07 1.42
N PHE A 332 1.75 -14.06 1.39
CA PHE A 332 2.43 -13.67 0.16
C PHE A 332 3.30 -14.80 -0.42
N GLU A 333 4.08 -15.51 0.41
CA GLU A 333 4.92 -16.61 -0.08
C GLU A 333 4.09 -17.78 -0.63
N VAL A 334 2.93 -18.05 -0.01
CA VAL A 334 1.98 -19.05 -0.51
C VAL A 334 1.31 -18.61 -1.80
N PHE A 335 0.92 -17.34 -1.90
CA PHE A 335 0.44 -16.76 -3.15
C PHE A 335 1.48 -16.93 -4.26
N ALA A 336 2.74 -16.57 -3.97
CA ALA A 336 3.83 -16.66 -4.94
C ALA A 336 4.06 -18.09 -5.41
N ASP A 337 4.15 -19.06 -4.49
CA ASP A 337 4.33 -20.47 -4.82
C ASP A 337 3.20 -21.03 -5.70
N GLU A 338 1.94 -20.68 -5.43
CA GLU A 338 0.79 -21.17 -6.20
C GLU A 338 0.74 -20.54 -7.61
N VAL A 339 1.04 -19.24 -7.73
CA VAL A 339 1.14 -18.53 -9.01
C VAL A 339 2.28 -19.11 -9.86
N GLU A 340 3.44 -19.34 -9.25
CA GLU A 340 4.61 -19.94 -9.91
C GLU A 340 4.37 -21.38 -10.34
N ALA A 341 3.70 -22.19 -9.50
CA ALA A 341 3.30 -23.55 -9.84
C ALA A 341 2.32 -23.60 -11.04
N ALA A 342 1.52 -22.55 -11.24
CA ALA A 342 0.64 -22.39 -12.40
C ALA A 342 1.37 -21.90 -13.67
N GLY A 343 2.66 -21.59 -13.58
CA GLY A 343 3.49 -21.17 -14.72
C GLY A 343 3.54 -19.66 -14.97
N TYR A 344 3.13 -18.85 -13.98
CA TYR A 344 3.25 -17.40 -13.99
C TYR A 344 4.40 -16.95 -13.07
N GLU A 345 4.83 -15.69 -13.15
CA GLU A 345 5.73 -15.11 -12.15
C GLU A 345 4.91 -14.37 -11.09
N ALA A 346 5.37 -14.36 -9.84
CA ALA A 346 4.77 -13.57 -8.77
C ALA A 346 5.47 -12.21 -8.61
N CYS A 347 4.72 -11.22 -8.13
CA CYS A 347 5.22 -9.91 -7.77
C CYS A 347 4.59 -9.44 -6.46
N LEU A 348 5.39 -8.84 -5.60
CA LEU A 348 4.91 -8.11 -4.43
C LEU A 348 4.64 -6.66 -4.83
N TYR A 349 3.40 -6.20 -4.71
CA TYR A 349 3.09 -4.76 -4.72
C TYR A 349 3.00 -4.26 -3.29
N SER A 350 3.61 -3.10 -3.02
CA SER A 350 3.48 -2.40 -1.74
C SER A 350 4.08 -1.00 -1.82
N SER A 351 3.64 -0.10 -0.93
CA SER A 351 4.27 1.21 -0.75
C SER A 351 5.64 1.11 -0.06
N LEU A 352 6.48 2.13 -0.25
CA LEU A 352 7.82 2.22 0.37
C LEU A 352 7.76 1.92 1.87
N ASN A 353 6.86 2.56 2.60
CA ASN A 353 6.76 2.42 4.06
C ASN A 353 6.56 0.96 4.47
N PHE A 354 5.64 0.24 3.82
CA PHE A 354 5.35 -1.15 4.18
C PHE A 354 6.40 -2.11 3.63
N LEU A 355 7.07 -1.79 2.51
CA LEU A 355 8.24 -2.54 2.04
C LEU A 355 9.40 -2.51 3.04
N GLU A 356 9.55 -1.43 3.81
CA GLU A 356 10.60 -1.31 4.81
C GLU A 356 10.20 -1.83 6.20
N THR A 357 8.90 -1.90 6.50
CA THR A 357 8.40 -2.19 7.87
C THR A 357 7.66 -3.52 8.00
N VAL A 358 7.04 -4.03 6.94
CA VAL A 358 6.22 -5.26 6.95
C VAL A 358 6.90 -6.39 6.18
N TRP A 359 7.38 -6.10 4.97
CA TRP A 359 7.79 -7.14 4.03
C TRP A 359 9.26 -7.53 4.19
N THR A 360 9.54 -8.83 4.28
CA THR A 360 10.92 -9.34 4.38
C THR A 360 11.52 -9.76 3.03
N ASN A 361 10.67 -10.08 2.05
CA ASN A 361 10.99 -10.51 0.67
C ASN A 361 12.31 -11.30 0.52
N THR A 362 12.50 -12.33 1.35
CA THR A 362 13.78 -13.05 1.47
C THR A 362 14.15 -13.86 0.23
N ARG A 363 13.16 -14.24 -0.59
CA ARG A 363 13.33 -14.94 -1.87
C ARG A 363 13.58 -14.00 -3.06
N ASN A 364 13.68 -12.69 -2.82
CA ASN A 364 13.94 -11.68 -3.84
C ASN A 364 12.93 -11.75 -5.00
N HIS A 365 11.65 -11.90 -4.64
CA HIS A 365 10.53 -11.79 -5.57
C HIS A 365 10.53 -10.39 -6.21
N LYS A 366 9.98 -10.29 -7.42
CA LYS A 366 9.84 -9.01 -8.11
C LYS A 366 8.99 -8.05 -7.29
N VAL A 367 9.44 -6.80 -7.13
CA VAL A 367 8.72 -5.76 -6.39
C VAL A 367 8.19 -4.69 -7.34
N TRP A 368 6.90 -4.40 -7.23
CA TRP A 368 6.25 -3.21 -7.76
C TRP A 368 6.09 -2.20 -6.61
N LEU A 369 6.97 -1.21 -6.57
CA LEU A 369 7.06 -0.21 -5.52
C LEU A 369 6.05 0.91 -5.77
N ALA A 370 5.21 1.23 -4.78
CA ALA A 370 4.49 2.51 -4.77
C ALA A 370 5.25 3.57 -3.95
N HIS A 371 5.60 4.68 -4.59
CA HIS A 371 6.19 5.83 -3.90
C HIS A 371 5.96 7.11 -4.72
N TYR A 372 5.03 7.95 -4.26
CA TYR A 372 4.57 9.11 -5.01
C TYR A 372 5.51 10.32 -4.88
N THR A 373 6.64 10.25 -5.57
CA THR A 373 7.72 11.25 -5.54
C THR A 373 8.39 11.34 -6.91
N SER A 374 9.12 12.41 -7.21
CA SER A 374 9.92 12.50 -8.44
C SER A 374 11.20 11.66 -8.41
N GLN A 375 11.66 11.28 -7.22
CA GLN A 375 12.79 10.38 -7.05
C GLN A 375 12.59 9.58 -5.76
N THR A 376 12.49 8.25 -5.91
CA THR A 376 12.41 7.36 -4.76
C THR A 376 13.76 7.25 -4.04
N ASP A 377 13.72 7.23 -2.71
CA ASP A 377 14.84 6.90 -1.82
C ASP A 377 14.79 5.44 -1.32
N TYR A 378 13.81 4.64 -1.78
CA TYR A 378 13.75 3.22 -1.49
C TYR A 378 15.04 2.52 -1.94
N THR A 379 15.67 1.82 -1.02
CA THR A 379 16.97 1.18 -1.23
C THR A 379 16.88 -0.29 -1.67
N GLY A 380 15.70 -0.90 -1.53
CA GLY A 380 15.44 -2.26 -1.98
C GLY A 380 15.37 -2.38 -3.51
N SER A 381 15.43 -3.61 -4.00
CA SER A 381 15.27 -3.89 -5.43
C SER A 381 13.79 -3.80 -5.83
N TYR A 382 13.51 -3.15 -6.95
CA TYR A 382 12.20 -3.10 -7.59
C TYR A 382 12.37 -3.13 -9.11
N TYR A 383 11.39 -3.69 -9.81
CA TYR A 383 11.39 -3.73 -11.27
C TYR A 383 10.33 -2.80 -11.87
N MET A 384 9.32 -2.41 -11.07
CA MET A 384 8.30 -1.45 -11.44
C MET A 384 8.12 -0.43 -10.31
N TRP A 385 7.88 0.82 -10.67
CA TRP A 385 7.64 1.92 -9.74
C TRP A 385 6.36 2.66 -10.11
N GLN A 386 5.37 2.64 -9.21
CA GLN A 386 4.20 3.50 -9.25
C GLN A 386 4.58 4.88 -8.74
N HIS A 387 4.76 5.79 -9.69
CA HIS A 387 5.23 7.16 -9.52
C HIS A 387 4.14 8.11 -8.99
N THR A 388 2.89 7.89 -9.37
CA THR A 388 1.79 8.81 -9.04
C THR A 388 0.46 8.08 -9.11
N SER A 389 -0.51 8.48 -8.29
CA SER A 389 -1.92 8.08 -8.43
C SER A 389 -2.79 9.16 -9.11
N SER A 390 -2.15 10.23 -9.59
CA SER A 390 -2.80 11.45 -10.08
C SER A 390 -2.45 11.76 -11.54
N GLY A 391 -2.09 10.74 -12.30
CA GLY A 391 -1.82 10.85 -13.73
C GLY A 391 -3.06 11.19 -14.56
N LYS A 392 -2.83 11.80 -15.72
CA LYS A 392 -3.80 12.19 -16.73
C LYS A 392 -3.33 11.81 -18.13
N ILE A 393 -4.11 10.99 -18.82
CA ILE A 393 -3.84 10.52 -20.18
C ILE A 393 -5.12 10.56 -21.03
N ASP A 394 -5.02 10.89 -22.33
CA ASP A 394 -6.22 10.82 -23.21
C ASP A 394 -6.72 9.37 -23.29
N GLY A 395 -8.04 9.22 -23.22
CA GLY A 395 -8.71 7.92 -23.14
C GLY A 395 -9.12 7.50 -21.72
N VAL A 396 -8.67 8.19 -20.66
CA VAL A 396 -9.13 7.99 -19.27
C VAL A 396 -9.72 9.31 -18.73
N ASN A 397 -10.93 9.26 -18.19
CA ASN A 397 -11.69 10.46 -17.82
C ASN A 397 -11.45 10.94 -16.37
N CYS A 398 -10.59 10.26 -15.62
CA CYS A 398 -10.27 10.54 -14.24
C CYS A 398 -8.77 10.33 -13.99
N ALA A 399 -8.34 10.55 -12.75
CA ALA A 399 -7.00 10.24 -12.29
C ALA A 399 -6.68 8.76 -12.50
N VAL A 400 -5.47 8.48 -12.95
CA VAL A 400 -4.97 7.13 -13.21
C VAL A 400 -3.50 7.04 -12.82
N ASP A 401 -3.06 5.82 -12.53
CA ASP A 401 -1.78 5.59 -11.88
C ASP A 401 -0.64 5.48 -12.92
N PHE A 402 0.39 6.30 -12.68
CA PHE A 402 1.71 6.39 -13.29
C PHE A 402 2.68 5.24 -12.99
N ASN A 403 3.07 4.39 -13.95
CA ASN A 403 4.10 3.37 -13.71
C ASN A 403 5.31 3.47 -14.63
N VAL A 404 6.51 3.37 -14.04
CA VAL A 404 7.78 3.15 -14.74
C VAL A 404 8.22 1.72 -14.51
N LEU A 405 8.34 0.94 -15.59
CA LEU A 405 8.96 -0.38 -15.59
C LEU A 405 10.43 -0.25 -16.00
N TYR A 406 11.32 -0.97 -15.31
CA TYR A 406 12.75 -1.07 -15.59
C TYR A 406 13.08 -2.46 -16.15
N GLU A 407 13.78 -2.50 -17.29
CA GLU A 407 14.16 -3.72 -18.02
C GLU A 407 15.45 -4.40 -17.54
#